data_AF-A0A969NUN3-F1
#
_entry.id   AF-A0A969NUN3-F1
#
_cell.length_a   1.000
_cell.length_b   1.000
_cell.length_c   1.000
_cell.angle_alpha   90.00
_cell.angle_beta   90.00
_cell.angle_gamma   90.00
#
_symmetry.space_group_name_H-M   'P 1'
#
loop_
_entity.id
_entity.type
_entity.pdbx_description
1 polymer ?
#
loop_
_entity_poly.entity_id
_entity_poly.type
_entity_poly.pdbx_seq_one_letter_code
_entity_poly.pdbx_strand_id
1 'polypeptide(L)'
;MNKTQPKIIVIDDDPTGSQTVHSCLLLMQWDVNTLMQGLQDSAPIFFILSNTRAMNPEQAITTTQSICRNLKIAIAQTGIKDFLVVSRSDSTLRGHYPVETDVIAQELGGFDAHFLTPAFFEGGRVTVDQTHYLLIDGVKTPVAETEFAQDSVFGYSHSYLPDYVAEKTQGKIAPEQVVKFSLSDIRTGKIRSRLLELEHNQCVVVDGECQADFDLLAEAILQATAQGKRFLFRSAASLLTSLAQLGEQPIAAENMARYRPTNRPGVVLVGSHVQKTTQQLNQLLKEQVVGIEVDVVALRDRGAYPEGLHSNGCNRPQAKTEILESILAAVEEAFNHDQTAVIYTSRAELSFADVQQRLEFGVAVSALLMEIVQGLPPTISFLISKGGITSNDVLSVGLNLTQARLLGQILPGCSVIRTEPTHPQFPNLPVVLFPGNVGDQHSLVAAWQRLTIS
;
A
#
# COMPACT_ATOMS: atom_id res chain seq x y z
N MET A 1 19.86 -27.10 -13.52
CA MET A 1 18.73 -26.68 -14.37
C MET A 1 18.06 -25.51 -13.66
N ASN A 2 18.18 -24.29 -14.19
CA ASN A 2 17.50 -23.11 -13.65
C ASN A 2 15.98 -23.35 -13.78
N LYS A 3 15.34 -23.80 -12.70
CA LYS A 3 13.88 -23.74 -12.62
C LYS A 3 13.53 -22.26 -12.61
N THR A 4 12.84 -21.80 -13.64
CA THR A 4 12.29 -20.44 -13.71
C THR A 4 11.38 -20.24 -12.51
N GLN A 5 11.71 -19.29 -11.64
CA GLN A 5 10.87 -18.90 -10.51
C GLN A 5 9.49 -18.44 -11.04
N PRO A 6 8.37 -18.83 -10.41
CA PRO A 6 7.06 -18.38 -10.83
C PRO A 6 6.94 -16.86 -10.77
N LYS A 7 6.19 -16.28 -11.70
CA LYS A 7 5.83 -14.85 -11.63
C LYS A 7 4.83 -14.63 -10.49
N ILE A 8 5.14 -13.73 -9.56
CA ILE A 8 4.28 -13.40 -8.42
C ILE A 8 3.46 -12.17 -8.79
N ILE A 9 2.14 -12.36 -8.87
CA ILE A 9 1.19 -11.32 -9.22
C ILE A 9 0.50 -10.89 -7.93
N VAL A 10 0.80 -9.68 -7.46
CA VAL A 10 0.21 -9.14 -6.23
C VAL A 10 -0.91 -8.18 -6.58
N ILE A 11 -2.11 -8.41 -6.05
CA ILE A 11 -3.23 -7.46 -6.05
C ILE A 11 -3.26 -6.86 -4.66
N ASP A 12 -2.88 -5.60 -4.53
CA ASP A 12 -2.70 -4.91 -3.24
C ASP A 12 -3.88 -3.99 -2.96
N ASP A 13 -4.55 -4.22 -1.83
CA ASP A 13 -5.73 -3.47 -1.41
C ASP A 13 -5.42 -2.05 -0.92
N ASP A 14 -4.12 -1.69 -0.81
CA ASP A 14 -3.61 -0.38 -0.38
C ASP A 14 -2.25 -0.08 -1.04
N PRO A 15 -2.00 1.16 -1.51
CA PRO A 15 -0.74 1.56 -2.17
C PRO A 15 0.54 1.34 -1.33
N THR A 16 0.42 1.22 -0.01
CA THR A 16 1.56 1.12 0.91
C THR A 16 2.04 -0.32 1.15
N GLY A 17 1.47 -1.33 0.50
CA GLY A 17 1.76 -2.72 0.83
C GLY A 17 3.04 -3.34 0.31
N SER A 18 3.72 -2.66 -0.60
CA SER A 18 4.96 -3.11 -1.25
C SER A 18 6.23 -2.93 -0.39
N GLN A 19 6.06 -2.69 0.91
CA GLN A 19 7.13 -2.28 1.82
C GLN A 19 8.31 -3.26 1.86
N THR A 20 8.10 -4.56 1.87
CA THR A 20 9.17 -5.53 2.18
C THR A 20 9.95 -6.03 0.95
N VAL A 21 9.75 -5.40 -0.20
CA VAL A 21 10.35 -5.78 -1.49
C VAL A 21 10.89 -4.55 -2.23
N HIS A 22 11.61 -4.78 -3.33
CA HIS A 22 12.24 -3.71 -4.11
C HIS A 22 12.38 -4.10 -5.59
N SER A 23 12.79 -3.14 -6.41
CA SER A 23 13.13 -3.31 -7.84
C SER A 23 12.00 -3.82 -8.75
N CYS A 24 10.79 -3.99 -8.23
CA CYS A 24 9.61 -4.43 -8.99
C CYS A 24 8.73 -3.28 -9.47
N LEU A 25 7.80 -3.59 -10.37
CA LEU A 25 6.79 -2.63 -10.83
C LEU A 25 5.61 -2.55 -9.86
N LEU A 26 5.14 -1.32 -9.64
CA LEU A 26 3.82 -1.03 -9.09
C LEU A 26 2.97 -0.48 -10.23
N LEU A 27 1.83 -1.11 -10.50
CA LEU A 27 0.89 -0.75 -11.57
C LEU A 27 -0.30 -0.04 -10.95
N MET A 28 -0.57 1.18 -11.39
CA MET A 28 -1.74 1.97 -10.97
C MET A 28 -2.93 1.75 -11.90
N GLN A 29 -2.69 1.09 -13.04
CA GLN A 29 -3.71 0.70 -14.00
C GLN A 29 -3.61 -0.80 -14.30
N TRP A 30 -4.72 -1.39 -14.73
CA TRP A 30 -4.83 -2.81 -15.02
C TRP A 30 -5.51 -3.07 -16.37
N ASP A 31 -5.33 -2.17 -17.34
CA ASP A 31 -5.58 -2.52 -18.73
C ASP A 31 -4.58 -3.61 -19.18
N VAL A 32 -4.93 -4.32 -20.25
CA VAL A 32 -4.16 -5.49 -20.71
C VAL A 32 -2.69 -5.12 -21.00
N ASN A 33 -2.42 -3.95 -21.60
CA ASN A 33 -1.06 -3.57 -21.96
C ASN A 33 -0.21 -3.31 -20.71
N THR A 34 -0.75 -2.60 -19.72
CA THR A 34 -0.04 -2.35 -18.45
C THR A 34 0.21 -3.65 -17.69
N LEU A 35 -0.75 -4.58 -17.66
CA LEU A 35 -0.56 -5.89 -17.03
C LEU A 35 0.51 -6.73 -17.75
N MET A 36 0.57 -6.68 -19.08
CA MET A 36 1.63 -7.34 -19.85
C MET A 36 3.02 -6.82 -19.48
N GLN A 37 3.16 -5.50 -19.24
CA GLN A 37 4.44 -4.92 -18.80
C GLN A 37 4.87 -5.50 -17.44
N GLY A 38 3.95 -5.61 -16.46
CA GLY A 38 4.24 -6.26 -15.18
C GLY A 38 4.63 -7.73 -15.31
N LEU A 39 3.90 -8.49 -16.13
CA LEU A 39 4.16 -9.90 -16.41
C LEU A 39 5.54 -10.11 -17.06
N GLN A 40 5.92 -9.23 -17.98
CA GLN A 40 7.19 -9.29 -18.73
C GLN A 40 8.38 -8.67 -18.01
N ASP A 41 8.16 -7.98 -16.89
CA ASP A 41 9.24 -7.38 -16.11
C ASP A 41 10.27 -8.43 -15.67
N SER A 42 11.54 -8.03 -15.55
CA SER A 42 12.59 -8.94 -15.12
C SER A 42 12.46 -9.36 -13.65
N ALA A 43 11.84 -8.53 -12.79
CA ALA A 43 11.61 -8.91 -11.40
C ALA A 43 10.60 -10.07 -11.32
N PRO A 44 10.78 -11.03 -10.40
CA PRO A 44 9.85 -12.15 -10.25
C PRO A 44 8.49 -11.73 -9.69
N ILE A 45 8.32 -10.47 -9.26
CA ILE A 45 7.13 -9.95 -8.60
C ILE A 45 6.73 -8.60 -9.19
N PHE A 46 5.43 -8.31 -9.24
CA PHE A 46 4.89 -6.97 -9.47
C PHE A 46 3.56 -6.79 -8.72
N PHE A 47 3.15 -5.54 -8.54
CA PHE A 47 1.95 -5.18 -7.79
C PHE A 47 0.95 -4.48 -8.70
N ILE A 48 -0.32 -4.80 -8.53
CA ILE A 48 -1.47 -4.09 -9.07
C ILE A 48 -2.10 -3.38 -7.87
N LEU A 49 -2.01 -2.06 -7.83
CA LEU A 49 -2.54 -1.24 -6.74
C LEU A 49 -4.04 -1.05 -6.96
N SER A 50 -4.86 -1.93 -6.38
CA SER A 50 -6.31 -1.89 -6.56
C SER A 50 -6.98 -0.86 -5.65
N ASN A 51 -6.34 -0.54 -4.52
CA ASN A 51 -6.84 0.35 -3.47
C ASN A 51 -8.27 -0.01 -3.00
N THR A 52 -8.62 -1.30 -3.08
CA THR A 52 -9.96 -1.82 -2.81
C THR A 52 -10.37 -1.66 -1.34
N ARG A 53 -9.43 -1.49 -0.42
CA ARG A 53 -9.73 -1.24 1.01
C ARG A 53 -10.46 0.09 1.23
N ALA A 54 -10.24 1.08 0.36
CA ALA A 54 -10.94 2.35 0.40
C ALA A 54 -12.34 2.31 -0.25
N MET A 55 -12.70 1.17 -0.85
CA MET A 55 -13.95 0.97 -1.58
C MET A 55 -14.99 0.24 -0.73
N ASN A 56 -16.26 0.42 -1.07
CA ASN A 56 -17.31 -0.45 -0.52
C ASN A 56 -17.21 -1.88 -1.11
N PRO A 57 -17.90 -2.88 -0.54
CA PRO A 57 -17.79 -4.26 -1.01
C PRO A 57 -18.17 -4.48 -2.49
N GLU A 58 -19.19 -3.80 -3.01
CA GLU A 58 -19.64 -3.94 -4.41
C GLU A 58 -18.60 -3.39 -5.40
N GLN A 59 -18.00 -2.26 -5.07
CA GLN A 59 -16.90 -1.66 -5.80
C GLN A 59 -15.66 -2.56 -5.73
N ALA A 60 -15.32 -3.10 -4.57
CA ALA A 60 -14.20 -4.03 -4.41
C ALA A 60 -14.36 -5.29 -5.26
N ILE A 61 -15.58 -5.86 -5.33
CA ILE A 61 -15.92 -6.97 -6.23
C ILE A 61 -15.68 -6.57 -7.68
N THR A 62 -16.27 -5.46 -8.12
CA THR A 62 -16.22 -5.02 -9.52
C THR A 62 -14.78 -4.73 -9.96
N THR A 63 -13.99 -4.05 -9.13
CA THR A 63 -12.57 -3.77 -9.36
C THR A 63 -11.76 -5.06 -9.44
N THR A 64 -11.93 -5.98 -8.49
CA THR A 64 -11.20 -7.25 -8.47
C THR A 64 -11.55 -8.13 -9.68
N GLN A 65 -12.83 -8.16 -10.09
CA GLN A 65 -13.27 -8.83 -11.32
C GLN A 65 -12.62 -8.23 -12.57
N SER A 66 -12.60 -6.90 -12.67
CA SER A 66 -11.98 -6.18 -13.79
C SER A 66 -10.48 -6.51 -13.91
N ILE A 67 -9.75 -6.46 -12.79
CA ILE A 67 -8.34 -6.85 -12.70
C ILE A 67 -8.16 -8.29 -13.17
N CYS A 68 -8.91 -9.24 -12.61
CA CYS A 68 -8.75 -10.65 -12.94
C CYS A 68 -9.07 -10.96 -14.41
N ARG A 69 -10.09 -10.34 -14.98
CA ARG A 69 -10.47 -10.53 -16.39
C ARG A 69 -9.40 -10.03 -17.35
N ASN A 70 -8.88 -8.82 -17.12
CA ASN A 70 -7.79 -8.29 -17.93
C ASN A 70 -6.50 -9.09 -17.73
N LEU A 71 -6.25 -9.56 -16.50
CA LEU A 71 -5.09 -10.37 -16.18
C LEU A 71 -5.10 -11.72 -16.90
N LYS A 72 -6.25 -12.39 -17.04
CA LYS A 72 -6.38 -13.61 -17.87
C LYS A 72 -5.93 -13.36 -19.30
N ILE A 73 -6.36 -12.25 -19.89
CA ILE A 73 -6.01 -11.88 -21.25
C ILE A 73 -4.50 -11.63 -21.35
N ALA A 74 -3.93 -10.85 -20.42
CA ALA A 74 -2.51 -10.54 -20.39
C ALA A 74 -1.63 -11.79 -20.17
N ILE A 75 -2.02 -12.70 -19.26
CA ILE A 75 -1.33 -13.99 -19.04
C ILE A 75 -1.35 -14.83 -20.31
N ALA A 76 -2.50 -14.94 -20.97
CA ALA A 76 -2.61 -15.70 -22.22
C ALA A 76 -1.73 -15.11 -23.34
N GLN A 77 -1.69 -13.77 -23.48
CA GLN A 77 -0.89 -13.09 -24.51
C GLN A 77 0.62 -13.13 -24.25
N THR A 78 1.04 -13.10 -22.98
CA THR A 78 2.45 -13.22 -22.60
C THR A 78 2.94 -14.67 -22.58
N GLY A 79 2.03 -15.65 -22.55
CA GLY A 79 2.35 -17.07 -22.52
C GLY A 79 2.93 -17.55 -21.18
N ILE A 80 2.77 -16.76 -20.10
CA ILE A 80 3.21 -17.15 -18.76
C ILE A 80 2.34 -18.30 -18.26
N LYS A 81 3.01 -19.38 -17.84
CA LYS A 81 2.34 -20.59 -17.32
C LYS A 81 2.50 -20.77 -15.82
N ASP A 82 3.64 -20.34 -15.27
CA ASP A 82 3.98 -20.51 -13.87
C ASP A 82 3.88 -19.17 -13.14
N PHE A 83 2.84 -19.02 -12.34
CA PHE A 83 2.57 -17.81 -11.59
C PHE A 83 1.87 -18.09 -10.26
N LEU A 84 2.11 -17.23 -9.28
CA LEU A 84 1.41 -17.18 -8.01
C LEU A 84 0.53 -15.94 -7.97
N VAL A 85 -0.62 -16.02 -7.31
CA VAL A 85 -1.51 -14.88 -7.10
C VAL A 85 -1.58 -14.58 -5.61
N VAL A 86 -1.33 -13.32 -5.26
CA VAL A 86 -1.40 -12.83 -3.89
C VAL A 86 -2.42 -11.71 -3.81
N SER A 87 -3.51 -11.92 -3.08
CA SER A 87 -4.35 -10.86 -2.55
C SER A 87 -3.67 -10.29 -1.31
N ARG A 88 -2.91 -9.20 -1.48
CA ARG A 88 -2.17 -8.60 -0.36
C ARG A 88 -3.10 -7.68 0.43
N SER A 89 -2.94 -7.71 1.75
CA SER A 89 -3.77 -6.93 2.67
C SER A 89 -3.06 -6.49 3.93
N ASP A 90 -3.82 -5.78 4.76
CA ASP A 90 -3.40 -5.29 6.05
C ASP A 90 -3.04 -6.44 6.99
N SER A 91 -1.85 -6.31 7.60
CA SER A 91 -1.37 -7.26 8.61
C SER A 91 -2.30 -7.36 9.81
N THR A 92 -3.09 -6.34 10.12
CA THR A 92 -4.08 -6.38 11.21
C THR A 92 -5.46 -6.89 10.78
N LEU A 93 -5.51 -7.76 9.77
CA LEU A 93 -6.70 -8.50 9.30
C LEU A 93 -7.85 -7.66 8.72
N ARG A 94 -7.65 -6.35 8.52
CA ARG A 94 -8.65 -5.48 7.91
C ARG A 94 -8.63 -5.60 6.39
N GLY A 95 -9.81 -5.58 5.77
CA GLY A 95 -9.98 -5.63 4.33
C GLY A 95 -11.15 -6.53 3.94
N HIS A 96 -11.38 -6.65 2.63
CA HIS A 96 -12.53 -7.35 2.06
C HIS A 96 -12.30 -8.87 1.98
N TYR A 97 -11.80 -9.50 3.04
CA TYR A 97 -11.77 -10.96 3.13
C TYR A 97 -13.15 -11.50 3.58
N PRO A 98 -13.70 -12.55 2.94
CA PRO A 98 -13.14 -13.33 1.82
C PRO A 98 -13.50 -12.83 0.42
N VAL A 99 -14.24 -11.71 0.30
CA VAL A 99 -14.75 -11.19 -0.98
C VAL A 99 -13.68 -11.12 -2.08
N GLU A 100 -12.51 -10.55 -1.81
CA GLU A 100 -11.43 -10.44 -2.79
C GLU A 100 -10.89 -11.81 -3.22
N THR A 101 -10.65 -12.71 -2.26
CA THR A 101 -10.15 -14.06 -2.53
C THR A 101 -11.17 -14.90 -3.28
N ASP A 102 -12.46 -14.76 -2.98
CA ASP A 102 -13.55 -15.47 -3.65
C ASP A 102 -13.66 -15.04 -5.12
N VAL A 103 -13.59 -13.73 -5.39
CA VAL A 103 -13.60 -13.20 -6.76
C VAL A 103 -12.38 -13.68 -7.54
N ILE A 104 -11.19 -13.63 -6.93
CA ILE A 104 -9.96 -14.13 -7.57
C ILE A 104 -10.09 -15.63 -7.87
N ALA A 105 -10.60 -16.43 -6.94
CA ALA A 105 -10.81 -17.86 -7.13
C ALA A 105 -11.88 -18.16 -8.19
N GLN A 106 -12.94 -17.37 -8.29
CA GLN A 106 -13.97 -17.50 -9.31
C GLN A 106 -13.42 -17.17 -10.71
N GLU A 107 -12.66 -16.08 -10.81
CA GLU A 107 -12.14 -15.62 -12.09
C GLU A 107 -10.91 -16.48 -12.48
N LEU A 108 -9.82 -16.45 -11.74
CA LEU A 108 -8.54 -17.09 -12.11
C LEU A 108 -8.44 -18.58 -11.74
N GLY A 109 -9.55 -19.17 -11.28
CA GLY A 109 -9.66 -20.42 -10.50
C GLY A 109 -8.92 -21.67 -10.96
N GLY A 110 -9.19 -22.76 -10.24
CA GLY A 110 -8.36 -23.97 -10.26
C GLY A 110 -7.22 -23.91 -9.26
N PHE A 111 -7.45 -23.25 -8.11
CA PHE A 111 -6.56 -23.28 -6.96
C PHE A 111 -6.84 -24.51 -6.11
N ASP A 112 -5.78 -25.18 -5.67
CA ASP A 112 -5.83 -26.28 -4.71
C ASP A 112 -6.09 -25.77 -3.29
N ALA A 113 -5.57 -24.59 -2.95
CA ALA A 113 -5.78 -23.96 -1.65
C ALA A 113 -5.64 -22.44 -1.69
N HIS A 114 -6.23 -21.78 -0.70
CA HIS A 114 -5.94 -20.39 -0.37
C HIS A 114 -5.39 -20.26 1.05
N PHE A 115 -4.34 -19.45 1.21
CA PHE A 115 -3.58 -19.34 2.45
C PHE A 115 -3.80 -17.98 3.12
N LEU A 116 -4.03 -17.96 4.43
CA LEU A 116 -4.00 -16.78 5.26
C LEU A 116 -2.64 -16.66 5.94
N THR A 117 -1.90 -15.61 5.57
CA THR A 117 -0.52 -15.34 6.02
C THR A 117 -0.39 -13.86 6.44
N PRO A 118 -1.06 -13.45 7.53
CA PRO A 118 -1.13 -12.04 7.93
C PRO A 118 0.15 -11.51 8.60
N ALA A 119 1.16 -12.36 8.83
CA ALA A 119 2.39 -11.95 9.50
C ALA A 119 3.15 -10.87 8.72
N PHE A 120 3.63 -9.88 9.47
CA PHE A 120 4.47 -8.80 9.00
C PHE A 120 5.50 -8.48 10.08
N PHE A 121 6.67 -9.11 9.99
CA PHE A 121 7.66 -9.15 11.06
C PHE A 121 8.26 -7.77 11.38
N GLU A 122 8.56 -6.96 10.37
CA GLU A 122 9.03 -5.57 10.57
C GLU A 122 7.98 -4.70 11.25
N GLY A 123 6.70 -5.01 11.03
CA GLY A 123 5.59 -4.40 11.74
C GLY A 123 5.32 -5.03 13.11
N GLY A 124 6.06 -6.06 13.53
CA GLY A 124 5.79 -6.78 14.78
C GLY A 124 4.49 -7.59 14.76
N ARG A 125 4.02 -8.04 13.58
CA ARG A 125 2.87 -8.93 13.44
C ARG A 125 3.34 -10.37 13.26
N VAL A 126 2.90 -11.26 14.14
CA VAL A 126 3.28 -12.69 14.15
C VAL A 126 2.05 -13.57 14.32
N THR A 127 2.11 -14.80 13.82
CA THR A 127 1.08 -15.81 14.04
C THR A 127 1.72 -17.01 14.72
N VAL A 128 1.22 -17.38 15.91
CA VAL A 128 1.72 -18.51 16.70
C VAL A 128 0.53 -19.29 17.23
N ASP A 129 0.57 -20.62 17.09
CA ASP A 129 -0.56 -21.50 17.46
C ASP A 129 -1.87 -21.03 16.82
N GLN A 130 -1.77 -20.60 15.55
CA GLN A 130 -2.83 -20.03 14.72
C GLN A 130 -3.49 -18.78 15.28
N THR A 131 -2.97 -18.21 16.36
CA THR A 131 -3.41 -16.92 16.89
C THR A 131 -2.53 -15.81 16.33
N HIS A 132 -3.16 -14.76 15.80
CA HIS A 132 -2.45 -13.62 15.25
C HIS A 132 -2.26 -12.52 16.31
N TYR A 133 -1.05 -11.98 16.38
CA TYR A 133 -0.62 -11.03 17.40
C TYR A 133 0.01 -9.79 16.78
N LEU A 134 -0.18 -8.66 17.47
CA LEU A 134 0.58 -7.44 17.31
C LEU A 134 1.50 -7.24 18.53
N LEU A 135 2.78 -7.02 18.29
CA LEU A 135 3.73 -6.61 19.33
C LEU A 135 3.50 -5.13 19.68
N ILE A 136 3.04 -4.87 20.90
CA ILE A 136 2.89 -3.52 21.46
C ILE A 136 3.88 -3.41 22.62
N ASP A 137 4.87 -2.52 22.51
CA ASP A 137 5.96 -2.38 23.50
C ASP A 137 6.65 -3.71 23.85
N GLY A 138 6.79 -4.59 22.85
CA GLY A 138 7.40 -5.92 23.00
C GLY A 138 6.48 -7.01 23.54
N VAL A 139 5.22 -6.70 23.85
CA VAL A 139 4.22 -7.64 24.36
C VAL A 139 3.37 -8.18 23.20
N LYS A 140 3.21 -9.50 23.10
CA LYS A 140 2.29 -10.15 22.14
C LYS A 140 0.84 -9.89 22.55
N THR A 141 0.19 -8.95 21.88
CA THR A 141 -1.23 -8.62 22.09
C THR A 141 -2.06 -9.27 20.98
N PRO A 142 -3.06 -10.12 21.30
CA PRO A 142 -3.98 -10.67 20.29
C PRO A 142 -4.63 -9.55 19.49
N VAL A 143 -4.66 -9.67 18.16
CA VAL A 143 -5.13 -8.55 17.30
C VAL A 143 -6.59 -8.14 17.56
N ALA A 144 -7.44 -9.06 18.02
CA ALA A 144 -8.82 -8.79 18.44
C ALA A 144 -8.93 -7.86 19.67
N GLU A 145 -7.87 -7.75 20.48
CA GLU A 145 -7.81 -6.87 21.65
C GLU A 145 -7.30 -5.46 21.31
N THR A 146 -6.90 -5.23 20.06
CA THR A 146 -6.37 -3.95 19.59
C THR A 146 -7.46 -3.06 19.03
N GLU A 147 -7.15 -1.78 18.86
CA GLU A 147 -8.05 -0.81 18.21
C GLU A 147 -8.40 -1.20 16.76
N PHE A 148 -7.56 -2.00 16.09
CA PHE A 148 -7.78 -2.42 14.70
C PHE A 148 -8.98 -3.36 14.55
N ALA A 149 -9.32 -4.13 15.59
CA ALA A 149 -10.49 -5.01 15.61
C ALA A 149 -11.80 -4.25 15.78
N GLN A 150 -11.74 -3.01 16.30
CA GLN A 150 -12.87 -2.11 16.48
C GLN A 150 -13.11 -1.20 15.26
N ASP A 151 -12.49 -1.51 14.12
CA ASP A 151 -12.67 -0.78 12.87
C ASP A 151 -14.16 -0.76 12.45
N SER A 152 -14.68 0.42 12.12
CA SER A 152 -16.10 0.61 11.79
C SER A 152 -16.55 -0.09 10.51
N VAL A 153 -15.61 -0.45 9.63
CA VAL A 153 -15.89 -1.09 8.33
C VAL A 153 -15.45 -2.56 8.34
N PHE A 154 -14.27 -2.83 8.90
CA PHE A 154 -13.61 -4.13 8.82
C PHE A 154 -13.47 -4.86 10.15
N GLY A 155 -14.21 -4.44 11.18
CA GLY A 155 -14.15 -5.04 12.51
C GLY A 155 -14.30 -6.57 12.53
N TYR A 156 -13.72 -7.17 13.56
CA TYR A 156 -13.70 -8.61 13.79
C TYR A 156 -13.51 -8.92 15.27
N SER A 157 -13.85 -10.14 15.69
CA SER A 157 -13.87 -10.54 17.11
C SER A 157 -12.79 -11.55 17.49
N HIS A 158 -12.14 -12.18 16.51
CA HIS A 158 -11.25 -13.32 16.74
C HIS A 158 -9.80 -13.05 16.34
N SER A 159 -8.87 -13.46 17.21
CA SER A 159 -7.43 -13.52 16.88
C SER A 159 -6.97 -14.91 16.45
N TYR A 160 -7.67 -15.97 16.90
CA TYR A 160 -7.46 -17.32 16.42
C TYR A 160 -8.01 -17.42 14.98
N LEU A 161 -7.11 -17.62 14.03
CA LEU A 161 -7.40 -17.46 12.61
C LEU A 161 -8.51 -18.38 12.08
N PRO A 162 -8.66 -19.65 12.53
CA PRO A 162 -9.80 -20.47 12.13
C PRO A 162 -11.17 -19.88 12.52
N ASP A 163 -11.29 -19.28 13.71
CA ASP A 163 -12.52 -18.61 14.13
C ASP A 163 -12.75 -17.31 13.35
N TYR A 164 -11.67 -16.55 13.09
CA TYR A 164 -11.72 -15.38 12.21
C TYR A 164 -12.21 -15.76 10.81
N VAL A 165 -11.72 -16.86 10.24
CA VAL A 165 -12.19 -17.36 8.93
C VAL A 165 -13.68 -17.68 8.99
N ALA A 166 -14.15 -18.37 10.04
CA ALA A 166 -15.57 -18.66 10.20
C ALA A 166 -16.42 -17.39 10.34
N GLU A 167 -15.97 -16.40 11.10
CA GLU A 167 -16.61 -15.09 11.24
C GLU A 167 -16.73 -14.38 9.88
N LYS A 168 -15.61 -14.19 9.17
CA LYS A 168 -15.58 -13.43 7.92
C LYS A 168 -16.29 -14.15 6.77
N THR A 169 -16.30 -15.48 6.78
CA THR A 169 -17.01 -16.29 5.78
C THR A 169 -18.48 -16.51 6.13
N GLN A 170 -18.96 -15.97 7.26
CA GLN A 170 -20.31 -16.16 7.78
C GLN A 170 -20.67 -17.66 7.94
N GLY A 171 -19.70 -18.45 8.41
CA GLY A 171 -19.85 -19.88 8.67
C GLY A 171 -19.78 -20.78 7.43
N LYS A 172 -19.51 -20.24 6.22
CA LYS A 172 -19.30 -21.06 5.02
C LYS A 172 -18.08 -21.98 5.15
N ILE A 173 -17.07 -21.55 5.90
CA ILE A 173 -15.91 -22.36 6.27
C ILE A 173 -15.91 -22.45 7.80
N ALA A 174 -16.21 -23.64 8.32
CA ALA A 174 -16.18 -23.90 9.76
C ALA A 174 -14.73 -23.96 10.28
N PRO A 175 -14.45 -23.60 11.55
CA PRO A 175 -13.09 -23.61 12.09
C PRO A 175 -12.37 -24.95 11.95
N GLU A 176 -13.10 -26.07 12.02
CA GLU A 176 -12.56 -27.43 11.90
C GLU A 176 -12.16 -27.79 10.47
N GLN A 177 -12.69 -27.08 9.47
CA GLN A 177 -12.35 -27.25 8.06
C GLN A 177 -11.07 -26.48 7.67
N VAL A 178 -10.62 -25.57 8.52
CA VAL A 178 -9.41 -24.77 8.26
C VAL A 178 -8.17 -25.62 8.52
N VAL A 179 -7.36 -25.81 7.49
CA VAL A 179 -6.09 -26.53 7.58
C VAL A 179 -5.08 -25.65 8.30
N LYS A 180 -4.35 -26.22 9.26
CA LYS A 180 -3.40 -25.47 10.09
C LYS A 180 -1.98 -25.91 9.81
N PHE A 181 -1.13 -24.97 9.40
CA PHE A 181 0.31 -25.17 9.28
C PHE A 181 1.00 -24.46 10.45
N SER A 182 1.35 -25.25 11.47
CA SER A 182 2.01 -24.75 12.67
C SER A 182 3.49 -24.46 12.45
N LEU A 183 4.12 -23.70 13.35
CA LEU A 183 5.59 -23.52 13.35
C LEU A 183 6.34 -24.87 13.36
N SER A 184 5.83 -25.85 14.10
CA SER A 184 6.40 -27.20 14.15
C SER A 184 6.33 -27.88 12.78
N ASP A 185 5.19 -27.79 12.08
CA ASP A 185 5.03 -28.36 10.74
C ASP A 185 6.00 -27.73 9.74
N ILE A 186 6.18 -26.40 9.80
CA ILE A 186 7.06 -25.64 8.92
C ILE A 186 8.53 -26.02 9.19
N ARG A 187 8.98 -25.89 10.44
CA ARG A 187 10.39 -26.11 10.84
C ARG A 187 10.84 -27.56 10.70
N THR A 188 9.93 -28.52 10.80
CA THR A 188 10.22 -29.96 10.58
C THR A 188 10.01 -30.40 9.13
N GLY A 189 9.56 -29.51 8.24
CA GLY A 189 9.35 -29.81 6.81
C GLY A 189 8.11 -30.67 6.51
N LYS A 190 7.24 -30.93 7.50
CA LYS A 190 6.02 -31.74 7.34
C LYS A 190 5.01 -31.13 6.36
N ILE A 191 5.08 -29.82 6.15
CA ILE A 191 4.19 -29.13 5.21
C ILE A 191 4.38 -29.60 3.76
N ARG A 192 5.56 -30.12 3.38
CA ARG A 192 5.88 -30.46 1.97
C ARG A 192 4.92 -31.51 1.38
N SER A 193 4.64 -32.59 2.11
CA SER A 193 3.67 -33.61 1.66
C SER A 193 2.24 -33.11 1.77
N ARG A 194 1.91 -32.41 2.86
CA ARG A 194 0.57 -31.87 3.12
C ARG A 194 0.14 -30.87 2.04
N LEU A 195 1.06 -30.07 1.50
CA LEU A 195 0.79 -29.16 0.38
C LEU A 195 0.32 -29.89 -0.89
N LEU A 196 0.80 -31.12 -1.12
CA LEU A 196 0.41 -31.92 -2.28
C LEU A 196 -0.97 -32.57 -2.13
N GLU A 197 -1.45 -32.69 -0.89
CA GLU A 197 -2.77 -33.25 -0.55
C GLU A 197 -3.88 -32.20 -0.61
N LEU A 198 -3.54 -30.91 -0.58
CA LEU A 198 -4.52 -29.83 -0.65
C LEU A 198 -5.28 -29.86 -1.97
N GLU A 199 -6.59 -29.67 -1.93
CA GLU A 199 -7.45 -29.65 -3.11
C GLU A 199 -8.67 -28.76 -2.90
N HIS A 200 -9.36 -28.43 -4.00
CA HIS A 200 -10.65 -27.74 -3.97
C HIS A 200 -10.66 -26.41 -3.20
N ASN A 201 -9.59 -25.62 -3.36
CA ASN A 201 -9.42 -24.31 -2.74
C ASN A 201 -9.55 -24.32 -1.20
N GLN A 202 -9.06 -25.37 -0.54
CA GLN A 202 -9.05 -25.48 0.92
C GLN A 202 -8.42 -24.25 1.59
N CYS A 203 -9.03 -23.80 2.70
CA CYS A 203 -8.52 -22.69 3.49
C CYS A 203 -7.39 -23.17 4.40
N VAL A 204 -6.24 -22.50 4.33
CA VAL A 204 -5.06 -22.83 5.14
C VAL A 204 -4.64 -21.60 5.93
N VAL A 205 -4.49 -21.74 7.25
CA VAL A 205 -3.84 -20.72 8.09
C VAL A 205 -2.41 -21.15 8.41
N VAL A 206 -1.51 -20.19 8.41
CA VAL A 206 -0.08 -20.47 8.55
C VAL A 206 0.52 -19.64 9.67
N ASP A 207 1.23 -20.31 10.58
CA ASP A 207 2.03 -19.66 11.58
C ASP A 207 3.29 -19.03 10.97
N GLY A 208 3.81 -18.00 11.64
CA GLY A 208 5.07 -17.37 11.31
C GLY A 208 5.47 -16.43 12.44
N GLU A 209 6.68 -16.62 12.96
CA GLU A 209 7.23 -15.79 14.04
C GLU A 209 8.43 -14.96 13.57
N CYS A 210 9.18 -15.47 12.58
CA CYS A 210 10.29 -14.74 11.96
C CYS A 210 10.44 -15.07 10.46
N GLN A 211 11.30 -14.31 9.77
CA GLN A 211 11.51 -14.46 8.31
C GLN A 211 11.95 -15.88 7.92
N ALA A 212 12.77 -16.53 8.75
CA ALA A 212 13.25 -17.89 8.49
C ALA A 212 12.10 -18.92 8.43
N ASP A 213 11.00 -18.71 9.19
CA ASP A 213 9.82 -19.57 9.09
C ASP A 213 9.16 -19.41 7.70
N PHE A 214 9.06 -18.18 7.20
CA PHE A 214 8.49 -17.90 5.88
C PHE A 214 9.42 -18.29 4.72
N ASP A 215 10.73 -18.30 4.93
CA ASP A 215 11.69 -18.82 3.95
C ASP A 215 11.50 -20.33 3.72
N LEU A 216 11.32 -21.09 4.81
CA LEU A 216 11.01 -22.52 4.75
C LEU A 216 9.63 -22.78 4.11
N LEU A 217 8.63 -21.97 4.44
CA LEU A 217 7.31 -22.02 3.83
C LEU A 217 7.37 -21.74 2.32
N ALA A 218 8.06 -20.68 1.90
CA ALA A 218 8.23 -20.31 0.50
C ALA A 218 8.94 -21.40 -0.29
N GLU A 219 10.01 -22.00 0.25
CA GLU A 219 10.68 -23.14 -0.38
C GLU A 219 9.70 -24.30 -0.63
N ALA A 220 8.89 -24.66 0.36
CA ALA A 220 7.90 -25.72 0.23
C ALA A 220 6.78 -25.39 -0.78
N ILE A 221 6.29 -24.15 -0.78
CA ILE A 221 5.30 -23.65 -1.76
C ILE A 221 5.86 -23.77 -3.18
N LEU A 222 7.07 -23.25 -3.43
CA LEU A 222 7.70 -23.27 -4.75
C LEU A 222 7.97 -24.71 -5.22
N GLN A 223 8.29 -25.63 -4.31
CA GLN A 223 8.42 -27.06 -4.63
C GLN A 223 7.09 -27.71 -5.00
N ALA A 224 6.01 -27.35 -4.32
CA ALA A 224 4.67 -27.87 -4.61
C ALA A 224 4.12 -27.29 -5.92
N THR A 225 4.32 -26.00 -6.20
CA THR A 225 3.85 -25.39 -7.45
C THR A 225 4.63 -25.88 -8.66
N ALA A 226 5.93 -26.18 -8.50
CA ALA A 226 6.72 -26.88 -9.51
C ALA A 226 6.22 -28.30 -9.82
N GLN A 227 5.35 -28.87 -8.97
CA GLN A 227 4.67 -30.16 -9.20
C GLN A 227 3.23 -29.99 -9.71
N GLY A 228 2.83 -28.77 -10.07
CA GLY A 228 1.54 -28.46 -10.68
C GLY A 228 0.48 -27.94 -9.71
N LYS A 229 0.80 -27.78 -8.42
CA LYS A 229 -0.13 -27.15 -7.47
C LYS A 229 -0.30 -25.66 -7.76
N ARG A 230 -1.52 -25.16 -7.55
CA ARG A 230 -1.88 -23.76 -7.71
C ARG A 230 -2.43 -23.22 -6.42
N PHE A 231 -1.83 -22.15 -5.92
CA PHE A 231 -2.20 -21.56 -4.64
C PHE A 231 -2.53 -20.07 -4.77
N LEU A 232 -3.49 -19.64 -3.95
CA LEU A 232 -3.86 -18.24 -3.75
C LEU A 232 -3.42 -17.80 -2.36
N PHE A 233 -2.88 -16.61 -2.21
CA PHE A 233 -2.44 -16.11 -0.90
C PHE A 233 -3.23 -14.88 -0.51
N ARG A 234 -3.85 -14.90 0.67
CA ARG A 234 -4.25 -13.72 1.43
C ARG A 234 -3.13 -13.40 2.41
N SER A 235 -2.28 -12.46 2.05
CA SER A 235 -1.00 -12.24 2.75
C SER A 235 -0.80 -10.79 3.17
N ALA A 236 -0.08 -10.58 4.27
CA ALA A 236 0.60 -9.31 4.51
C ALA A 236 1.96 -9.30 3.79
N ALA A 237 2.92 -8.50 4.25
CA ALA A 237 4.12 -8.20 3.49
C ALA A 237 5.24 -9.26 3.61
N SER A 238 5.38 -9.97 4.75
CA SER A 238 6.58 -10.80 4.98
C SER A 238 6.69 -12.03 4.08
N LEU A 239 5.57 -12.63 3.64
CA LEU A 239 5.61 -13.78 2.73
C LEU A 239 6.19 -13.39 1.36
N LEU A 240 5.92 -12.16 0.91
CA LEU A 240 6.38 -11.68 -0.39
C LEU A 240 7.91 -11.64 -0.46
N THR A 241 8.58 -11.28 0.63
CA THR A 241 10.05 -11.30 0.72
C THR A 241 10.61 -12.69 0.47
N SER A 242 10.06 -13.71 1.14
CA SER A 242 10.50 -15.11 0.99
C SER A 242 10.15 -15.72 -0.36
N LEU A 243 8.99 -15.36 -0.94
CA LEU A 243 8.58 -15.85 -2.26
C LEU A 243 9.39 -15.19 -3.39
N ALA A 244 9.63 -13.88 -3.30
CA ALA A 244 10.29 -13.11 -4.36
C ALA A 244 11.81 -13.27 -4.36
N GLN A 245 12.44 -13.52 -3.19
CA GLN A 245 13.87 -13.79 -3.07
C GLN A 245 14.76 -12.74 -3.75
N LEU A 246 14.40 -11.46 -3.59
CA LEU A 246 15.05 -10.34 -4.27
C LEU A 246 16.45 -10.00 -3.73
N GLY A 247 16.81 -10.56 -2.57
CA GLY A 247 18.06 -10.28 -1.89
C GLY A 247 18.03 -8.96 -1.12
N GLU A 248 19.21 -8.36 -0.95
CA GLU A 248 19.33 -7.04 -0.34
C GLU A 248 18.94 -5.93 -1.30
N GLN A 249 18.34 -4.88 -0.74
CA GLN A 249 18.01 -3.68 -1.49
C GLN A 249 19.28 -3.06 -2.13
N PRO A 250 19.25 -2.69 -3.43
CA PRO A 250 20.45 -2.26 -4.16
C PRO A 250 21.15 -1.00 -3.60
N ILE A 251 20.38 -0.08 -3.02
CA ILE A 251 20.91 1.13 -2.38
C ILE A 251 20.42 1.14 -0.93
N ALA A 252 21.35 1.21 0.03
CA ALA A 252 21.02 1.34 1.44
C ALA A 252 20.15 2.58 1.69
N ALA A 253 19.23 2.48 2.65
CA ALA A 253 18.24 3.51 2.93
C ALA A 253 18.85 4.89 3.22
N GLU A 254 20.03 4.93 3.84
CA GLU A 254 20.80 6.15 4.15
C GLU A 254 21.38 6.83 2.91
N ASN A 255 21.49 6.10 1.79
CA ASN A 255 22.09 6.57 0.54
C ASN A 255 21.03 6.88 -0.55
N MET A 256 19.75 6.96 -0.18
CA MET A 256 18.64 7.17 -1.12
C MET A 256 18.71 8.51 -1.87
N ALA A 257 19.41 9.52 -1.33
CA ALA A 257 19.71 10.77 -2.03
C ALA A 257 20.42 10.58 -3.39
N ARG A 258 21.06 9.42 -3.64
CA ARG A 258 21.66 9.06 -4.94
C ARG A 258 20.64 8.97 -6.07
N TYR A 259 19.36 8.79 -5.77
CA TYR A 259 18.30 8.76 -6.76
C TYR A 259 17.80 10.14 -7.19
N ARG A 260 18.26 11.22 -6.52
CA ARG A 260 17.86 12.58 -6.89
C ARG A 260 18.29 12.88 -8.34
N PRO A 261 17.37 13.34 -9.21
CA PRO A 261 17.73 13.72 -10.57
C PRO A 261 18.42 15.09 -10.64
N THR A 262 18.33 15.91 -9.59
CA THR A 262 18.89 17.26 -9.51
C THR A 262 19.45 17.55 -8.11
N ASN A 263 20.26 18.59 -7.97
CA ASN A 263 20.70 19.11 -6.67
C ASN A 263 19.73 20.14 -6.05
N ARG A 264 18.55 20.34 -6.66
CA ARG A 264 17.54 21.29 -6.17
C ARG A 264 16.83 20.73 -4.93
N PRO A 265 16.08 21.54 -4.18
CA PRO A 265 15.26 21.04 -3.08
C PRO A 265 14.16 20.07 -3.54
N GLY A 266 13.66 19.27 -2.59
CA GLY A 266 12.46 18.46 -2.78
C GLY A 266 11.22 19.12 -2.17
N VAL A 267 10.12 18.38 -2.16
CA VAL A 267 8.84 18.79 -1.57
C VAL A 267 8.35 17.71 -0.61
N VAL A 268 7.77 18.12 0.51
CA VAL A 268 7.06 17.24 1.44
C VAL A 268 5.58 17.62 1.43
N LEU A 269 4.70 16.67 1.16
CA LEU A 269 3.24 16.84 1.13
C LEU A 269 2.60 16.04 2.27
N VAL A 270 1.88 16.73 3.16
CA VAL A 270 1.29 16.14 4.36
C VAL A 270 -0.23 16.38 4.41
N GLY A 271 -0.99 15.47 3.79
CA GLY A 271 -2.45 15.58 3.70
C GLY A 271 -3.22 15.08 4.94
N SER A 272 -2.66 14.16 5.73
CA SER A 272 -3.38 13.53 6.86
C SER A 272 -3.37 14.38 8.14
N HIS A 273 -4.51 14.45 8.84
CA HIS A 273 -4.68 15.16 10.10
C HIS A 273 -4.58 14.28 11.36
N VAL A 274 -4.10 13.02 11.23
CA VAL A 274 -3.96 12.13 12.39
C VAL A 274 -2.88 12.64 13.34
N GLN A 275 -3.09 12.46 14.66
CA GLN A 275 -2.22 13.00 15.71
C GLN A 275 -0.72 12.68 15.50
N LYS A 276 -0.39 11.44 15.12
CA LYS A 276 0.99 11.03 14.83
C LYS A 276 1.60 11.82 13.66
N THR A 277 0.84 12.04 12.59
CA THR A 277 1.31 12.84 11.44
C THR A 277 1.53 14.29 11.85
N THR A 278 0.67 14.86 12.69
CA THR A 278 0.87 16.21 13.25
C THR A 278 2.13 16.31 14.09
N GLN A 279 2.41 15.31 14.95
CA GLN A 279 3.65 15.27 15.74
C GLN A 279 4.89 15.22 14.84
N GLN A 280 4.89 14.36 13.82
CA GLN A 280 5.99 14.23 12.85
C GLN A 280 6.20 15.52 12.04
N LEU A 281 5.12 16.16 11.57
CA LEU A 281 5.16 17.45 10.89
C LEU A 281 5.79 18.52 11.79
N ASN A 282 5.36 18.62 13.05
CA ASN A 282 5.87 19.63 13.98
C ASN A 282 7.37 19.46 14.28
N GLN A 283 7.92 18.25 14.18
CA GLN A 283 9.36 18.06 14.26
C GLN A 283 10.06 18.53 12.98
N LEU A 284 9.51 18.19 11.79
CA LEU A 284 10.07 18.63 10.52
C LEU A 284 10.08 20.15 10.38
N LEU A 285 9.04 20.85 10.83
CA LEU A 285 8.96 22.31 10.76
C LEU A 285 9.98 23.05 11.66
N LYS A 286 10.72 22.32 12.51
CA LYS A 286 11.85 22.89 13.28
C LYS A 286 13.18 22.84 12.51
N GLU A 287 13.22 22.08 11.43
CA GLU A 287 14.39 21.97 10.55
C GLU A 287 14.45 23.17 9.57
N GLN A 288 15.48 23.22 8.75
CA GLN A 288 15.67 24.25 7.71
C GLN A 288 14.75 24.01 6.51
N VAL A 289 13.44 24.16 6.72
CA VAL A 289 12.37 23.96 5.74
C VAL A 289 11.36 25.11 5.77
N VAL A 290 10.54 25.25 4.73
CA VAL A 290 9.48 26.26 4.66
C VAL A 290 8.12 25.58 4.75
N GLY A 291 7.39 25.83 5.85
CA GLY A 291 6.02 25.36 6.02
C GLY A 291 5.03 26.19 5.21
N ILE A 292 4.20 25.52 4.41
CA ILE A 292 3.16 26.13 3.59
C ILE A 292 1.83 25.46 3.96
N GLU A 293 0.99 26.19 4.69
CA GLU A 293 -0.30 25.68 5.13
C GLU A 293 -1.35 25.83 4.03
N VAL A 294 -2.03 24.73 3.71
CA VAL A 294 -3.22 24.70 2.87
C VAL A 294 -4.42 24.96 3.78
N ASP A 295 -4.97 26.17 3.72
CA ASP A 295 -6.13 26.59 4.50
C ASP A 295 -7.40 25.87 4.02
N VAL A 296 -7.64 24.70 4.60
CA VAL A 296 -8.83 23.89 4.30
C VAL A 296 -10.11 24.51 4.90
N VAL A 297 -9.99 25.41 5.88
CA VAL A 297 -11.14 26.14 6.45
C VAL A 297 -11.64 27.16 5.43
N ALA A 298 -10.74 27.92 4.81
CA ALA A 298 -11.07 28.82 3.71
C ALA A 298 -11.68 28.05 2.52
N LEU A 299 -11.20 26.84 2.24
CA LEU A 299 -11.76 25.97 1.20
C LEU A 299 -13.22 25.57 1.48
N ARG A 300 -13.55 25.29 2.75
CA ARG A 300 -14.92 25.00 3.21
C ARG A 300 -15.80 26.25 3.12
N ASP A 301 -15.37 27.33 3.76
CA ASP A 301 -16.18 28.53 3.98
C ASP A 301 -16.42 29.34 2.71
N ARG A 302 -15.49 29.24 1.73
CA ARG A 302 -15.61 29.92 0.42
C ARG A 302 -16.21 29.03 -0.67
N GLY A 303 -16.75 27.86 -0.31
CA GLY A 303 -17.68 27.09 -1.15
C GLY A 303 -17.06 26.27 -2.28
N ALA A 304 -15.94 25.59 -2.03
CA ALA A 304 -15.32 24.69 -3.01
C ALA A 304 -15.92 23.26 -3.07
N TYR A 305 -17.09 23.04 -2.44
CA TYR A 305 -17.80 21.76 -2.50
C TYR A 305 -19.29 21.94 -2.85
N PRO A 306 -19.94 21.00 -3.58
CA PRO A 306 -21.34 21.14 -3.94
C PRO A 306 -22.24 20.81 -2.75
N GLU A 307 -22.49 21.78 -1.87
CA GLU A 307 -23.71 21.70 -1.05
C GLU A 307 -24.91 21.99 -1.95
N GLY A 308 -25.98 21.22 -1.71
CA GLY A 308 -27.23 21.23 -2.45
C GLY A 308 -27.77 22.63 -2.73
N LEU A 309 -28.57 22.70 -3.80
CA LEU A 309 -29.40 23.85 -4.19
C LEU A 309 -29.76 24.68 -2.96
N HIS A 310 -29.24 25.92 -2.82
CA HIS A 310 -29.81 27.07 -2.08
C HIS A 310 -28.78 28.16 -1.68
N SER A 311 -27.75 28.44 -2.50
CA SER A 311 -27.00 29.72 -2.38
C SER A 311 -26.68 30.34 -3.74
N ASN A 312 -27.33 31.47 -4.02
CA ASN A 312 -27.07 32.32 -5.17
C ASN A 312 -25.74 33.07 -4.97
N GLY A 313 -24.72 32.83 -5.82
CA GLY A 313 -23.49 33.63 -5.83
C GLY A 313 -22.37 33.05 -6.69
N CYS A 314 -21.85 33.85 -7.63
CA CYS A 314 -21.00 33.46 -8.77
C CYS A 314 -19.49 33.22 -8.51
N ASN A 315 -19.00 32.97 -7.29
CA ASN A 315 -17.54 33.02 -6.99
C ASN A 315 -16.86 31.68 -6.61
N ARG A 316 -17.49 30.53 -6.82
CA ARG A 316 -17.01 29.23 -6.30
C ARG A 316 -15.70 28.69 -6.91
N PRO A 317 -15.44 28.81 -8.23
CA PRO A 317 -14.17 28.36 -8.83
C PRO A 317 -12.97 29.24 -8.45
N GLN A 318 -13.19 30.52 -8.16
CA GLN A 318 -12.12 31.49 -7.90
C GLN A 318 -11.37 31.20 -6.58
N ALA A 319 -12.08 30.84 -5.50
CA ALA A 319 -11.43 30.65 -4.20
C ALA A 319 -10.43 29.48 -4.20
N LYS A 320 -10.76 28.36 -4.86
CA LYS A 320 -9.82 27.23 -5.01
C LYS A 320 -8.61 27.63 -5.84
N THR A 321 -8.82 28.34 -6.95
CA THR A 321 -7.75 28.85 -7.80
C THR A 321 -6.84 29.83 -7.06
N GLU A 322 -7.39 30.76 -6.29
CA GLU A 322 -6.61 31.71 -5.46
C GLU A 322 -5.76 30.98 -4.41
N ILE A 323 -6.33 29.96 -3.75
CA ILE A 323 -5.58 29.14 -2.78
C ILE A 323 -4.45 28.39 -3.50
N LEU A 324 -4.74 27.77 -4.65
CA LEU A 324 -3.75 27.06 -5.45
C LEU A 324 -2.61 27.99 -5.90
N GLU A 325 -2.93 29.13 -6.50
CA GLU A 325 -1.94 30.11 -6.97
C GLU A 325 -1.07 30.64 -5.83
N SER A 326 -1.68 30.95 -4.68
CA SER A 326 -0.96 31.37 -3.48
C SER A 326 0.02 30.31 -2.98
N ILE A 327 -0.41 29.05 -2.92
CA ILE A 327 0.43 27.93 -2.49
C ILE A 327 1.58 27.72 -3.48
N LEU A 328 1.31 27.71 -4.78
CA LEU A 328 2.33 27.52 -5.81
C LEU A 328 3.35 28.66 -5.82
N ALA A 329 2.92 29.91 -5.61
CA ALA A 329 3.83 31.05 -5.46
C ALA A 329 4.75 30.89 -4.23
N ALA A 330 4.20 30.45 -3.08
CA ALA A 330 5.00 30.18 -1.89
C ALA A 330 5.98 29.01 -2.08
N VAL A 331 5.58 27.97 -2.81
CA VAL A 331 6.46 26.84 -3.19
C VAL A 331 7.60 27.33 -4.09
N GLU A 332 7.29 28.16 -5.09
CA GLU A 332 8.28 28.72 -6.00
C GLU A 332 9.25 29.64 -5.26
N GLU A 333 8.78 30.46 -4.31
CA GLU A 333 9.63 31.28 -3.46
C GLU A 333 10.59 30.43 -2.62
N ALA A 334 10.09 29.40 -1.93
CA ALA A 334 10.94 28.48 -1.15
C ALA A 334 11.98 27.78 -2.04
N PHE A 335 11.56 27.33 -3.23
CA PHE A 335 12.43 26.68 -4.20
C PHE A 335 13.52 27.61 -4.75
N ASN A 336 13.20 28.89 -4.95
CA ASN A 336 14.15 29.92 -5.39
C ASN A 336 15.20 30.26 -4.32
N HIS A 337 14.89 30.02 -3.05
CA HIS A 337 15.82 30.16 -1.92
C HIS A 337 16.57 28.85 -1.57
N ASP A 338 16.49 27.82 -2.42
CA ASP A 338 17.08 26.50 -2.18
C ASP A 338 16.59 25.82 -0.88
N GLN A 339 15.32 26.05 -0.51
CA GLN A 339 14.68 25.44 0.66
C GLN A 339 13.67 24.35 0.28
N THR A 340 13.53 23.34 1.14
CA THR A 340 12.47 22.33 0.99
C THR A 340 11.12 22.93 1.39
N ALA A 341 10.14 22.88 0.49
CA ALA A 341 8.76 23.25 0.79
C ALA A 341 8.02 22.09 1.48
N VAL A 342 7.35 22.37 2.60
CA VAL A 342 6.54 21.42 3.37
C VAL A 342 5.09 21.89 3.30
N ILE A 343 4.33 21.29 2.40
CA ILE A 343 2.92 21.60 2.14
C ILE A 343 2.07 20.73 3.05
N TYR A 344 1.22 21.34 3.88
CA TYR A 344 0.39 20.60 4.84
C TYR A 344 -0.99 21.21 5.00
N THR A 345 -2.01 20.36 5.19
CA THR A 345 -3.38 20.81 5.43
C THR A 345 -3.59 21.33 6.87
N SER A 346 -4.47 22.31 7.06
CA SER A 346 -4.70 22.93 8.38
C SER A 346 -5.09 21.94 9.47
N ARG A 347 -4.51 22.06 10.67
CA ARG A 347 -4.69 21.07 11.75
C ARG A 347 -5.92 21.29 12.64
N ALA A 348 -6.83 22.18 12.25
CA ALA A 348 -8.10 22.41 12.95
C ALA A 348 -9.09 21.26 12.71
N GLU A 349 -9.78 20.81 13.76
CA GLU A 349 -10.92 19.90 13.61
C GLU A 349 -12.08 20.61 12.94
N LEU A 350 -12.51 20.09 11.78
CA LEU A 350 -13.68 20.57 11.07
C LEU A 350 -14.89 19.71 11.44
N SER A 351 -15.95 20.36 11.95
CA SER A 351 -17.26 19.74 12.14
C SER A 351 -18.09 19.82 10.87
N PHE A 352 -18.73 18.72 10.50
CA PHE A 352 -19.65 18.61 9.36
C PHE A 352 -21.04 18.23 9.86
N ALA A 353 -22.10 18.61 9.14
CA ALA A 353 -23.47 18.30 9.53
C ALA A 353 -23.78 16.80 9.41
N ASP A 354 -23.16 16.13 8.44
CA ASP A 354 -23.28 14.68 8.24
C ASP A 354 -22.00 14.05 7.66
N VAL A 355 -22.01 12.72 7.57
CA VAL A 355 -20.89 11.92 7.04
C VAL A 355 -20.66 12.17 5.56
N GLN A 356 -21.72 12.46 4.80
CA GLN A 356 -21.62 12.65 3.36
C GLN A 356 -20.86 13.95 3.04
N GLN A 357 -21.20 15.06 3.69
CA GLN A 357 -20.50 16.35 3.57
C GLN A 357 -19.01 16.27 3.93
N ARG A 358 -18.64 15.35 4.83
CA ARG A 358 -17.24 15.10 5.23
C ARG A 358 -16.44 14.30 4.19
N LEU A 359 -17.10 13.43 3.42
CA LEU A 359 -16.50 12.59 2.37
C LEU A 359 -16.34 13.33 1.04
N GLU A 360 -17.42 13.99 0.64
CA GLU A 360 -17.38 15.31 0.01
C GLU A 360 -16.41 16.22 0.80
N PHE A 361 -16.00 17.43 0.46
CA PHE A 361 -14.90 18.11 1.19
C PHE A 361 -13.54 17.37 1.23
N GLY A 362 -13.38 16.20 1.87
CA GLY A 362 -12.17 15.38 1.83
C GLY A 362 -11.72 15.09 0.39
N VAL A 363 -12.65 14.80 -0.52
CA VAL A 363 -12.36 14.69 -1.95
C VAL A 363 -11.89 16.01 -2.58
N ALA A 364 -12.37 17.19 -2.16
CA ALA A 364 -11.86 18.49 -2.67
C ALA A 364 -10.48 18.80 -2.13
N VAL A 365 -10.26 18.51 -0.85
CA VAL A 365 -8.95 18.67 -0.25
C VAL A 365 -7.97 17.80 -1.02
N SER A 366 -8.30 16.54 -1.30
CA SER A 366 -7.45 15.68 -2.12
C SER A 366 -7.25 16.27 -3.52
N ALA A 367 -8.31 16.68 -4.22
CA ALA A 367 -8.21 17.29 -5.55
C ALA A 367 -7.32 18.54 -5.59
N LEU A 368 -7.43 19.42 -4.59
CA LEU A 368 -6.56 20.59 -4.45
C LEU A 368 -5.10 20.19 -4.22
N LEU A 369 -4.84 19.21 -3.34
CA LEU A 369 -3.48 18.69 -3.14
C LEU A 369 -2.91 18.10 -4.43
N MET A 370 -3.73 17.46 -5.27
CA MET A 370 -3.28 16.92 -6.56
C MET A 370 -2.96 18.02 -7.57
N GLU A 371 -3.78 19.06 -7.65
CA GLU A 371 -3.49 20.25 -8.48
C GLU A 371 -2.21 20.95 -8.01
N ILE A 372 -1.95 21.00 -6.71
CA ILE A 372 -0.68 21.49 -6.17
C ILE A 372 0.48 20.61 -6.66
N VAL A 373 0.37 19.28 -6.60
CA VAL A 373 1.40 18.35 -7.10
C VAL A 373 1.67 18.56 -8.60
N GLN A 374 0.61 18.73 -9.40
CA GLN A 374 0.70 19.02 -10.83
C GLN A 374 1.33 20.39 -11.12
N GLY A 375 1.22 21.35 -10.21
CA GLY A 375 1.84 22.66 -10.30
C GLY A 375 3.27 22.77 -9.75
N LEU A 376 3.84 21.71 -9.16
CA LEU A 376 5.18 21.77 -8.57
C LEU A 376 6.28 22.04 -9.63
N PRO A 377 7.40 22.68 -9.23
CA PRO A 377 8.52 22.90 -10.13
C PRO A 377 9.03 21.58 -10.72
N PRO A 378 9.26 21.48 -12.06
CA PRO A 378 9.64 20.23 -12.71
C PRO A 378 11.02 19.70 -12.29
N THR A 379 11.84 20.53 -11.64
CA THR A 379 13.21 20.21 -11.24
C THR A 379 13.36 19.84 -9.76
N ILE A 380 12.26 19.63 -9.02
CA ILE A 380 12.31 19.10 -7.65
C ILE A 380 13.11 17.79 -7.61
N SER A 381 13.89 17.59 -6.54
CA SER A 381 14.78 16.43 -6.46
C SER A 381 14.15 15.19 -5.80
N PHE A 382 13.08 15.37 -5.04
CA PHE A 382 12.28 14.31 -4.45
C PHE A 382 10.88 14.81 -4.06
N LEU A 383 9.95 13.88 -3.86
CA LEU A 383 8.65 14.15 -3.24
C LEU A 383 8.42 13.19 -2.08
N ILE A 384 8.04 13.68 -0.90
CA ILE A 384 7.58 12.83 0.21
C ILE A 384 6.08 13.02 0.37
N SER A 385 5.30 11.96 0.16
CA SER A 385 3.85 11.97 0.41
C SER A 385 3.53 11.28 1.74
N LYS A 386 2.91 11.99 2.67
CA LYS A 386 2.54 11.50 4.00
C LYS A 386 1.04 11.29 4.13
N GLY A 387 0.63 10.02 4.20
CA GLY A 387 -0.75 9.55 4.34
C GLY A 387 -1.07 8.47 3.31
N GLY A 388 -1.83 7.43 3.70
CA GLY A 388 -2.14 6.30 2.81
C GLY A 388 -2.98 6.73 1.59
N ILE A 389 -4.13 7.34 1.83
CA ILE A 389 -5.01 7.89 0.76
C ILE A 389 -4.26 8.94 -0.06
N THR A 390 -3.59 9.88 0.60
CA THR A 390 -2.78 10.92 -0.07
C THR A 390 -1.71 10.32 -0.97
N SER A 391 -1.06 9.21 -0.57
CA SER A 391 -0.05 8.54 -1.39
C SER A 391 -0.65 7.91 -2.64
N ASN A 392 -1.83 7.28 -2.55
CA ASN A 392 -2.52 6.75 -3.73
C ASN A 392 -2.82 7.87 -4.75
N ASP A 393 -3.40 8.96 -4.27
CA ASP A 393 -3.87 10.04 -5.13
C ASP A 393 -2.66 10.78 -5.74
N VAL A 394 -1.58 10.97 -4.98
CA VAL A 394 -0.31 11.52 -5.49
C VAL A 394 0.19 10.69 -6.67
N LEU A 395 0.14 9.36 -6.59
CA LEU A 395 0.63 8.49 -7.66
C LEU A 395 -0.29 8.52 -8.90
N SER A 396 -1.59 8.34 -8.67
CA SER A 396 -2.57 8.12 -9.75
C SER A 396 -3.12 9.39 -10.38
N VAL A 397 -3.24 10.48 -9.63
CA VAL A 397 -3.84 11.75 -10.08
C VAL A 397 -2.79 12.87 -10.12
N GLY A 398 -2.04 13.05 -9.03
CA GLY A 398 -1.04 14.12 -8.92
C GLY A 398 0.09 13.96 -9.95
N LEU A 399 0.70 12.77 -9.99
CA LEU A 399 1.76 12.40 -10.93
C LEU A 399 1.20 11.69 -12.18
N ASN A 400 -0.08 11.34 -12.21
CA ASN A 400 -0.74 10.67 -13.34
C ASN A 400 0.04 9.44 -13.86
N LEU A 401 0.49 8.59 -12.95
CA LEU A 401 1.29 7.42 -13.28
C LEU A 401 0.42 6.25 -13.73
N THR A 402 0.83 5.58 -14.79
CA THR A 402 0.31 4.26 -15.16
C THR A 402 1.03 3.15 -14.38
N GLN A 403 2.33 3.34 -14.15
CA GLN A 403 3.20 2.48 -13.37
C GLN A 403 4.36 3.25 -12.74
N ALA A 404 5.01 2.65 -11.75
CA ALA A 404 6.28 3.11 -11.20
C ALA A 404 7.20 1.96 -10.82
N ARG A 405 8.51 2.24 -10.75
CA ARG A 405 9.50 1.30 -10.22
C ARG A 405 9.62 1.49 -8.72
N LEU A 406 9.37 0.44 -7.94
CA LEU A 406 9.72 0.41 -6.52
C LEU A 406 11.25 0.31 -6.39
N LEU A 407 11.87 1.21 -5.64
CA LEU A 407 13.30 1.22 -5.37
C LEU A 407 13.66 0.47 -4.09
N GLY A 408 12.71 0.38 -3.15
CA GLY A 408 12.86 -0.25 -1.85
C GLY A 408 12.33 0.66 -0.74
N GLN A 409 12.88 0.56 0.46
CA GLN A 409 12.52 1.34 1.63
C GLN A 409 13.56 2.40 1.96
N ILE A 410 13.07 3.60 2.34
CA ILE A 410 13.89 4.64 2.97
C ILE A 410 13.84 4.57 4.50
N LEU A 411 12.81 3.94 5.07
CA LEU A 411 12.67 3.58 6.47
C LEU A 411 11.83 2.30 6.53
N PRO A 412 11.92 1.48 7.60
CA PRO A 412 11.01 0.35 7.79
C PRO A 412 9.55 0.77 7.60
N GLY A 413 8.87 0.17 6.61
CA GLY A 413 7.49 0.50 6.27
C GLY A 413 7.28 1.77 5.41
N CYS A 414 8.33 2.44 4.93
CA CYS A 414 8.23 3.61 4.04
C CYS A 414 8.94 3.34 2.71
N SER A 415 8.16 3.10 1.66
CA SER A 415 8.66 2.76 0.33
C SER A 415 9.10 3.99 -0.46
N VAL A 416 10.07 3.82 -1.35
CA VAL A 416 10.47 4.80 -2.37
C VAL A 416 10.16 4.23 -3.73
N ILE A 417 9.43 4.98 -4.54
CA ILE A 417 9.23 4.68 -5.97
C ILE A 417 10.00 5.67 -6.81
N ARG A 418 10.17 5.35 -8.09
CA ARG A 418 10.69 6.26 -9.11
C ARG A 418 9.73 6.36 -10.26
N THR A 419 9.42 7.59 -10.67
CA THR A 419 8.70 7.85 -11.93
C THR A 419 9.53 7.39 -13.13
N GLU A 420 8.86 7.17 -14.26
CA GLU A 420 9.55 6.76 -15.48
C GLU A 420 10.47 7.87 -16.03
N PRO A 421 11.56 7.51 -16.72
CA PRO A 421 12.42 8.49 -17.41
C PRO A 421 11.68 9.35 -18.43
N THR A 422 10.55 8.84 -18.95
CA THR A 422 9.69 9.48 -19.95
C THR A 422 8.56 10.31 -19.35
N HIS A 423 8.46 10.39 -18.02
CA HIS A 423 7.42 11.19 -17.38
C HIS A 423 7.53 12.66 -17.82
N PRO A 424 6.42 13.29 -18.25
CA PRO A 424 6.47 14.59 -18.94
C PRO A 424 6.98 15.75 -18.08
N GLN A 425 6.68 15.74 -16.78
CA GLN A 425 7.08 16.80 -15.84
C GLN A 425 8.22 16.39 -14.90
N PHE A 426 8.11 15.22 -14.27
CA PHE A 426 9.02 14.71 -13.25
C PHE A 426 9.77 13.43 -13.69
N PRO A 427 10.72 13.49 -14.65
CA PRO A 427 11.47 12.29 -15.07
C PRO A 427 12.42 11.81 -13.96
N ASN A 428 12.40 10.51 -13.67
CA ASN A 428 13.25 9.86 -12.65
C ASN A 428 13.10 10.40 -11.22
N LEU A 429 11.99 11.04 -10.88
CA LEU A 429 11.75 11.59 -9.55
C LEU A 429 11.57 10.47 -8.51
N PRO A 430 12.38 10.43 -7.44
CA PRO A 430 12.12 9.57 -6.30
C PRO A 430 10.94 10.13 -5.49
N VAL A 431 9.97 9.26 -5.19
CA VAL A 431 8.78 9.59 -4.40
C VAL A 431 8.69 8.65 -3.20
N VAL A 432 8.71 9.20 -1.99
CA VAL A 432 8.52 8.45 -0.75
C VAL A 432 7.04 8.33 -0.45
N LEU A 433 6.56 7.10 -0.32
CA LEU A 433 5.22 6.76 0.12
C LEU A 433 5.27 6.50 1.63
N PHE A 434 4.87 7.49 2.42
CA PHE A 434 4.96 7.46 3.87
C PHE A 434 3.56 7.21 4.47
N PRO A 435 3.29 6.02 5.05
CA PRO A 435 1.99 5.72 5.65
C PRO A 435 1.65 6.63 6.84
N GLY A 436 0.36 6.82 7.12
CA GLY A 436 -0.13 7.70 8.19
C GLY A 436 0.31 7.30 9.60
N ASN A 437 0.41 5.99 9.86
CA ASN A 437 0.61 5.40 11.19
C ASN A 437 2.02 4.84 11.44
N VAL A 438 2.91 4.89 10.46
CA VAL A 438 4.27 4.33 10.54
C VAL A 438 5.25 5.33 11.17
N GLY A 439 6.24 4.78 11.87
CA GLY A 439 7.33 5.53 12.48
C GLY A 439 7.01 6.17 13.83
N ASP A 440 8.05 6.76 14.39
CA ASP A 440 8.04 7.61 15.58
C ASP A 440 7.94 9.09 15.20
N GLN A 441 8.01 10.00 16.18
CA GLN A 441 7.93 11.44 15.95
C GLN A 441 9.07 12.03 15.09
N HIS A 442 10.22 11.35 14.95
CA HIS A 442 11.38 11.83 14.18
C HIS A 442 11.46 11.20 12.79
N SER A 443 10.61 10.22 12.48
CA SER A 443 10.73 9.44 11.24
C SER A 443 10.55 10.29 9.98
N LEU A 444 9.69 11.31 10.00
CA LEU A 444 9.57 12.23 8.84
C LEU A 444 10.84 13.07 8.62
N VAL A 445 11.46 13.53 9.70
CA VAL A 445 12.77 14.23 9.65
C VAL A 445 13.84 13.29 9.11
N ALA A 446 13.89 12.05 9.58
CA ALA A 446 14.87 11.06 9.12
C ALA A 446 14.73 10.76 7.62
N ALA A 447 13.50 10.59 7.12
CA ALA A 447 13.25 10.38 5.68
C ALA A 447 13.70 11.59 4.84
N TRP A 448 13.40 12.80 5.30
CA TRP A 448 13.85 14.04 4.65
C TRP A 448 15.38 14.18 4.65
N GLN A 449 16.04 13.90 5.78
CA GLN A 449 17.51 13.94 5.89
C GLN A 449 18.19 12.95 4.93
N ARG A 450 17.66 11.73 4.80
CA ARG A 450 18.17 10.68 3.88
C ARG A 450 18.09 11.06 2.40
N LEU A 451 17.26 12.05 2.05
CA LEU A 451 17.13 12.58 0.69
C LEU A 451 17.85 13.92 0.49
N THR A 452 18.30 14.58 1.56
CA THR A 452 18.98 15.88 1.46
C THR A 452 20.48 15.77 1.63
N ILE A 453 20.95 14.84 2.47
CA ILE A 453 22.37 14.56 2.71
C ILE A 453 22.99 13.89 1.48
N SER A 454 24.17 14.37 1.07
CA SER A 454 24.90 13.91 -0.12
C SER A 454 26.03 12.97 0.26
#